data_AF-A0A538SNX1-F1
#
_entry.id   AF-A0A538SNX1-F1
#
_cell.length_a   1.000
_cell.length_b   1.000
_cell.length_c   1.000
_cell.angle_alpha   90.00
_cell.angle_beta   90.00
_cell.angle_gamma   90.00
#
_symmetry.space_group_name_H-M   'P 1'
#
loop_
_entity.id
_entity.type
_entity.pdbx_description
1 polymer ?
#
loop_
_entity_poly.entity_id
_entity_poly.type
_entity_poly.pdbx_seq_one_letter_code
_entity_poly.pdbx_strand_id
1 'polypeptide(L)'
;TPLLVEDVILGELLWGATKAVIASTIMLCMLALLGLVTWPSALWVIPLSAVAGVLFSALGLVVTSVTKNISSFNLPMFLMIMPMFMFSGTFFPVSILPKWALVIAWCLPLTHVSYLVRAAVLGWPRGPLAVSAVYVAVLAVALSALALRLMKRRLIQ
;
A
#
# COMPACT_ATOMS: atom_id res chain seq x y z
N THR A 1 31.62 -4.09 10.24
CA THR A 1 31.39 -4.09 8.77
C THR A 1 30.55 -2.88 8.43
N PRO A 2 30.97 -1.98 7.52
CA PRO A 2 30.19 -0.78 7.24
C PRO A 2 28.85 -1.20 6.61
N LEU A 3 27.74 -0.75 7.21
CA LEU A 3 26.40 -1.02 6.70
C LEU A 3 26.21 -0.26 5.37
N LEU A 4 25.76 -0.94 4.32
CA LEU A 4 25.41 -0.25 3.09
C LEU A 4 24.08 0.49 3.30
N VAL A 5 23.93 1.65 2.65
CA VAL A 5 22.67 2.40 2.62
C VAL A 5 21.51 1.53 2.11
N GLU A 6 21.81 0.59 1.22
CA GLU A 6 20.86 -0.38 0.69
C GLU A 6 20.29 -1.30 1.77
N ASP A 7 21.12 -1.75 2.73
CA ASP A 7 20.69 -2.61 3.84
C ASP A 7 19.71 -1.88 4.77
N VAL A 8 19.95 -0.60 5.02
CA VAL A 8 19.07 0.24 5.86
C VAL A 8 17.72 0.46 5.18
N ILE A 9 17.72 0.74 3.87
CA ILE A 9 16.47 0.97 3.12
C ILE A 9 15.66 -0.32 3.03
N LEU A 10 16.31 -1.45 2.75
CA LEU A 10 15.64 -2.76 2.75
C LEU A 10 15.07 -3.09 4.13
N GLY A 11 15.79 -2.76 5.20
CA GLY A 11 15.31 -2.88 6.58
C GLY A 11 14.01 -2.09 6.81
N GLU A 12 13.94 -0.84 6.35
CA GLU A 12 12.74 0.00 6.50
C GLU A 12 11.55 -0.50 5.65
N LEU A 13 11.82 -1.02 4.45
CA LEU A 13 10.79 -1.66 3.62
C LEU A 13 10.23 -2.92 4.30
N LEU A 14 11.10 -3.78 4.83
CA LEU A 14 10.71 -5.00 5.55
C LEU A 14 9.97 -4.67 6.85
N TRP A 15 10.40 -3.62 7.56
CA TRP A 15 9.70 -3.13 8.74
C TRP A 15 8.29 -2.64 8.41
N GLY A 16 8.13 -1.90 7.31
CA GLY A 16 6.84 -1.49 6.79
C GLY A 16 5.92 -2.67 6.45
N ALA A 17 6.46 -3.68 5.76
CA ALA A 17 5.75 -4.92 5.45
C ALA A 17 5.28 -5.65 6.72
N THR A 18 6.17 -5.80 7.69
CA THR A 18 5.89 -6.48 8.96
C THR A 18 4.78 -5.79 9.74
N LYS A 19 4.83 -4.46 9.87
CA LYS A 19 3.77 -3.68 10.54
C LYS A 19 2.40 -3.88 9.86
N ALA A 20 2.37 -3.86 8.52
CA ALA A 20 1.15 -4.08 7.76
C ALA A 20 0.60 -5.50 7.95
N VAL A 21 1.47 -6.51 7.93
CA VAL A 21 1.09 -7.91 8.18
C VAL A 21 0.51 -8.05 9.58
N ILE A 22 1.17 -7.55 10.61
CA ILE A 22 0.68 -7.61 12.00
C ILE A 22 -0.71 -6.96 12.12
N ALA A 23 -0.86 -5.71 11.65
CA ALA A 23 -2.13 -4.99 11.74
C ALA A 23 -3.27 -5.71 10.98
N SER A 24 -2.98 -6.18 9.76
CA SER A 24 -3.96 -6.90 8.94
C SER A 24 -4.34 -8.26 9.53
N THR A 25 -3.39 -8.97 10.15
CA THR A 25 -3.63 -10.27 10.77
C THR A 25 -4.50 -10.14 12.00
N ILE A 26 -4.23 -9.13 12.84
CA ILE A 26 -5.07 -8.82 14.01
C ILE A 26 -6.51 -8.52 13.55
N MET A 27 -6.68 -7.69 12.52
CA MET A 27 -7.99 -7.38 11.98
C MET A 27 -8.67 -8.60 11.33
N LEU A 28 -7.92 -9.43 10.62
CA LEU A 28 -8.43 -10.67 10.02
C LEU A 28 -8.93 -11.65 11.10
N CYS A 29 -8.18 -11.81 12.20
CA CYS A 29 -8.61 -12.60 13.35
C CYS A 29 -9.93 -12.06 13.92
N MET A 30 -10.06 -10.74 14.06
CA MET A 30 -11.30 -10.13 14.53
C MET A 30 -12.48 -10.39 13.58
N LEU A 31 -12.29 -10.25 12.26
CA LEU A 31 -13.32 -10.56 11.28
C LEU A 31 -13.70 -12.04 11.30
N ALA A 32 -12.73 -12.93 11.50
CA ALA A 32 -12.96 -14.37 11.59
C ALA A 32 -13.80 -14.73 12.82
N LEU A 33 -13.54 -14.09 13.97
CA LEU A 33 -14.34 -14.24 15.19
C LEU A 33 -15.80 -13.79 15.00
N LEU A 34 -16.03 -12.79 14.15
CA LEU A 34 -17.38 -12.32 13.80
C LEU A 34 -18.08 -13.17 12.73
N GLY A 35 -17.41 -14.19 12.17
CA GLY A 35 -17.98 -15.02 11.11
C GLY A 35 -18.12 -14.31 9.76
N LEU A 36 -17.43 -13.18 9.55
CA LEU A 36 -17.52 -12.35 8.34
C LEU A 36 -16.51 -12.75 7.25
N VAL A 37 -15.84 -13.90 7.42
CA VAL A 37 -14.69 -14.31 6.62
C VAL A 37 -15.00 -15.59 5.86
N THR A 38 -14.77 -15.58 4.55
CA THR A 38 -14.84 -16.79 3.73
C THR A 38 -13.47 -17.47 3.68
N TRP A 39 -13.44 -18.74 4.07
CA TRP A 39 -12.25 -19.58 3.94
C TRP A 39 -12.30 -20.37 2.63
N PRO A 40 -11.17 -20.64 1.96
CA PRO A 40 -9.78 -20.32 2.33
C PRO A 40 -9.28 -18.96 1.79
N SER A 41 -10.11 -18.22 1.06
CA SER A 41 -9.70 -17.00 0.34
C SER A 41 -9.10 -15.93 1.26
N ALA A 42 -9.56 -15.84 2.50
CA ALA A 42 -9.13 -14.82 3.43
C ALA A 42 -7.66 -14.95 3.88
N LEU A 43 -7.03 -16.11 3.73
CA LEU A 43 -5.60 -16.28 3.97
C LEU A 43 -4.75 -15.38 3.06
N TRP A 44 -5.26 -15.02 1.88
CA TRP A 44 -4.58 -14.12 0.95
C TRP A 44 -4.42 -12.69 1.47
N VAL A 45 -5.15 -12.29 2.52
CA VAL A 45 -4.98 -10.97 3.15
C VAL A 45 -3.55 -10.79 3.68
N ILE A 46 -2.92 -11.86 4.18
CA ILE A 46 -1.56 -11.81 4.75
C ILE A 46 -0.49 -11.48 3.70
N PRO A 47 -0.36 -12.21 2.57
CA PRO A 47 0.59 -11.84 1.53
C PRO A 47 0.24 -10.50 0.87
N LEU A 48 -1.05 -10.19 0.70
CA LEU A 48 -1.47 -8.90 0.13
C LEU A 48 -1.06 -7.73 1.02
N SER A 49 -1.19 -7.85 2.34
CA SER A 49 -0.80 -6.80 3.27
C SER A 49 0.71 -6.64 3.37
N ALA A 50 1.49 -7.71 3.21
CA ALA A 50 2.94 -7.62 3.10
C ALA A 50 3.35 -6.76 1.89
N VAL A 51 2.79 -7.03 0.70
CA VAL A 51 3.08 -6.25 -0.51
C VAL A 51 2.60 -4.81 -0.35
N ALA A 52 1.41 -4.59 0.23
CA ALA A 52 0.92 -3.25 0.52
C ALA A 52 1.85 -2.50 1.48
N GLY A 53 2.35 -3.16 2.52
CA GLY A 53 3.30 -2.57 3.48
C GLY A 53 4.62 -2.16 2.82
N VAL A 54 5.16 -2.97 1.90
CA VAL A 54 6.32 -2.58 1.07
C VAL A 54 5.99 -1.37 0.21
N LEU A 55 4.84 -1.39 -0.49
CA LEU A 55 4.41 -0.31 -1.37
C LEU A 55 4.32 1.03 -0.63
N PHE A 56 3.65 1.05 0.52
CA PHE A 56 3.46 2.28 1.29
C PHE A 56 4.73 2.72 2.04
N SER A 57 5.58 1.78 2.48
CA SER A 57 6.90 2.11 3.04
C SER A 57 7.80 2.75 1.98
N ALA A 58 7.83 2.18 0.77
CA ALA A 58 8.58 2.73 -0.36
C ALA A 58 8.08 4.13 -0.74
N LEU A 59 6.75 4.33 -0.77
CA LEU A 59 6.16 5.63 -1.04
C LEU A 59 6.57 6.67 0.03
N GLY A 60 6.52 6.28 1.31
CA GLY A 60 7.00 7.11 2.41
C GLY A 60 8.48 7.49 2.26
N LEU A 61 9.34 6.54 1.89
CA LEU A 61 10.77 6.79 1.65
C LEU A 61 11.03 7.71 0.45
N VAL A 62 10.25 7.58 -0.63
CA VAL A 62 10.31 8.50 -1.77
C VAL A 62 9.98 9.92 -1.31
N VAL A 63 8.89 10.11 -0.56
CA VAL A 63 8.53 11.43 -0.01
C VAL A 63 9.64 11.96 0.89
N THR A 64 10.13 11.14 1.83
CA THR A 64 11.23 11.49 2.72
C THR A 64 12.44 11.97 1.94
N SER A 65 12.82 11.28 0.86
CA SER A 65 13.99 11.61 0.04
C SER A 65 13.90 12.98 -0.65
N VAL A 66 12.70 13.46 -0.96
CA VAL A 66 12.47 14.75 -1.64
C VAL A 66 12.29 15.89 -0.62
N THR A 67 11.75 15.60 0.56
CA THR A 67 11.51 16.62 1.59
C THR A 67 12.80 16.99 2.32
N LYS A 68 13.14 18.29 2.29
CA LYS A 68 14.32 18.85 2.99
C LYS A 68 14.08 19.14 4.47
N ASN A 69 12.85 19.55 4.84
CA ASN A 69 12.47 19.93 6.20
C ASN A 69 11.37 19.02 6.74
N ILE A 70 11.46 18.63 8.01
CA ILE A 70 10.44 17.82 8.72
C ILE A 70 9.05 18.49 8.68
N SER A 71 8.99 19.83 8.81
CA SER A 71 7.72 20.57 8.75
C SER A 71 7.02 20.46 7.38
N SER A 72 7.80 20.26 6.31
CA SER A 72 7.29 20.06 4.96
C SER A 72 6.92 18.61 4.66
N PHE A 73 7.15 17.66 5.59
CA PHE A 73 6.79 16.25 5.42
C PHE A 73 5.28 16.00 5.66
N ASN A 74 4.67 16.78 6.55
CA ASN A 74 3.24 16.65 6.85
C ASN A 74 2.36 16.97 5.62
N LEU A 75 2.77 17.94 4.80
CA LEU A 75 1.94 18.42 3.69
C LEU A 75 1.77 17.36 2.58
N PRO A 76 2.82 16.70 2.05
CA PRO A 76 2.69 15.57 1.14
C PRO A 76 1.92 14.40 1.76
N MET A 77 2.17 14.10 3.04
CA MET A 77 1.51 12.99 3.71
C MET A 77 0.00 13.22 3.79
N PHE A 78 -0.42 14.42 4.17
CA PHE A 78 -1.84 14.79 4.22
C PHE A 78 -2.45 14.87 2.81
N LEU A 79 -1.77 15.52 1.87
CA LEU A 79 -2.26 15.74 0.51
C LEU A 79 -2.31 14.45 -0.32
N MET A 80 -1.51 13.42 -0.02
CA MET A 80 -1.61 12.10 -0.67
C MET A 80 -2.55 11.17 0.07
N ILE A 81 -2.40 11.01 1.39
CA ILE A 81 -3.14 9.97 2.13
C ILE A 81 -4.63 10.33 2.22
N MET A 82 -5.00 11.59 2.46
CA MET A 82 -6.41 11.96 2.56
C MET A 82 -7.21 11.69 1.29
N PRO A 83 -6.82 12.16 0.09
CA PRO A 83 -7.57 11.83 -1.12
C PRO A 83 -7.50 10.33 -1.41
N MET A 84 -6.40 9.65 -1.08
CA MET A 84 -6.35 8.20 -1.18
C MET A 84 -7.43 7.54 -0.34
N PHE A 85 -7.58 7.95 0.90
CA PHE A 85 -8.59 7.40 1.80
C PHE A 85 -10.01 7.69 1.31
N MET A 86 -10.30 8.89 0.84
CA MET A 86 -11.63 9.28 0.35
C MET A 86 -12.02 8.55 -0.95
N PHE A 87 -11.11 8.45 -1.93
CA PHE A 87 -11.42 7.93 -3.26
C PHE A 87 -11.17 6.42 -3.42
N SER A 88 -10.53 5.75 -2.45
CA SER A 88 -10.16 4.31 -2.55
C SER A 88 -11.32 3.31 -2.44
N GLY A 89 -12.57 3.76 -2.49
CA GLY A 89 -13.71 2.85 -2.42
C GLY A 89 -14.02 2.32 -1.02
N THR A 90 -13.38 2.86 0.02
CA THR A 90 -13.55 2.45 1.43
C THR A 90 -14.72 3.16 2.10
N PHE A 91 -14.85 4.48 1.90
CA PHE A 91 -15.99 5.28 2.40
C PHE A 91 -17.08 5.47 1.37
N PHE A 92 -16.70 5.75 0.12
CA PHE A 92 -17.63 5.98 -0.98
C PHE A 92 -17.47 4.88 -2.02
N PRO A 93 -18.53 4.16 -2.41
CA PRO A 93 -18.41 3.14 -3.45
C PRO A 93 -17.91 3.76 -4.76
N VAL A 94 -16.92 3.13 -5.39
CA VAL A 94 -16.30 3.68 -6.62
C VAL A 94 -17.30 3.75 -7.78
N SER A 95 -18.38 2.95 -7.74
CA SER A 95 -19.42 2.89 -8.78
C SER A 95 -20.32 4.13 -8.84
N ILE A 96 -20.41 4.92 -7.77
CA ILE A 96 -21.22 6.14 -7.74
C ILE A 96 -20.44 7.40 -8.10
N LEU A 97 -19.13 7.28 -8.33
CA LEU A 97 -18.28 8.42 -8.63
C LEU A 97 -18.49 8.91 -10.08
N PRO A 98 -18.45 10.25 -10.31
CA PRO A 98 -18.46 10.79 -11.66
C PRO A 98 -17.22 10.31 -12.44
N LYS A 99 -17.33 10.23 -13.77
CA LYS A 99 -16.31 9.61 -14.65
C LYS A 99 -14.88 10.11 -14.39
N TRP A 100 -14.69 11.40 -14.13
CA TRP A 100 -13.38 11.99 -13.84
C TRP A 100 -12.78 11.48 -12.51
N ALA A 101 -13.59 11.40 -11.45
CA ALA A 101 -13.16 10.92 -10.15
C ALA A 101 -12.91 9.41 -10.16
N LEU A 102 -13.66 8.67 -11.00
CA LEU A 102 -13.44 7.24 -11.20
C LEU A 102 -12.07 6.95 -11.81
N VAL A 103 -11.63 7.73 -12.81
CA VAL A 103 -10.27 7.58 -13.39
C VAL A 103 -9.21 7.83 -12.33
N ILE A 104 -9.36 8.89 -11.52
CA ILE A 104 -8.42 9.18 -10.43
C ILE A 104 -8.38 8.02 -9.43
N ALA A 105 -9.54 7.56 -8.95
CA ALA A 105 -9.62 6.45 -8.00
C ALA A 105 -8.93 5.18 -8.52
N TRP A 106 -9.05 4.86 -9.81
CA TRP A 106 -8.35 3.72 -10.42
C TRP A 106 -6.84 3.94 -10.61
N CYS A 107 -6.33 5.17 -10.53
CA CYS A 107 -4.89 5.43 -10.49
C CYS A 107 -4.30 5.33 -9.08
N LEU A 108 -5.13 5.28 -8.04
CA LEU A 108 -4.68 5.25 -6.66
C LEU A 108 -4.32 3.81 -6.24
N PRO A 109 -3.12 3.56 -5.69
CA PRO A 109 -2.75 2.20 -5.30
C PRO A 109 -3.58 1.67 -4.14
N LEU A 110 -4.07 2.55 -3.25
CA LEU A 110 -4.92 2.15 -2.14
C LEU A 110 -6.24 1.52 -2.61
N THR A 111 -6.78 1.98 -3.74
CA THR A 111 -8.00 1.42 -4.35
C THR A 111 -7.80 -0.03 -4.75
N HIS A 112 -6.66 -0.35 -5.36
CA HIS A 112 -6.36 -1.72 -5.76
C HIS A 112 -6.10 -2.62 -4.56
N VAL A 113 -5.37 -2.13 -3.55
CA VAL A 113 -5.13 -2.88 -2.30
C VAL A 113 -6.44 -3.15 -1.56
N SER A 114 -7.29 -2.13 -1.38
CA SER A 114 -8.57 -2.28 -0.68
C SER A 114 -9.52 -3.23 -1.43
N TYR A 115 -9.52 -3.18 -2.77
CA TYR A 115 -10.28 -4.08 -3.63
C TYR A 115 -9.84 -5.54 -3.48
N LEU A 116 -8.53 -5.82 -3.51
CA LEU A 116 -7.98 -7.17 -3.35
C LEU A 116 -8.24 -7.75 -1.95
N VAL A 117 -8.01 -6.96 -0.90
CA VAL A 117 -8.26 -7.40 0.49
C VAL A 117 -9.74 -7.72 0.69
N ARG A 118 -10.64 -6.86 0.18
CA ARG A 118 -12.09 -7.09 0.25
C ARG A 118 -12.50 -8.34 -0.53
N ALA A 119 -11.96 -8.52 -1.74
CA ALA A 119 -12.20 -9.72 -2.53
C ALA A 119 -11.73 -10.99 -1.81
N ALA A 120 -10.58 -10.95 -1.14
CA ALA A 120 -10.07 -12.08 -0.36
C ALA A 120 -10.99 -12.43 0.82
N VAL A 121 -11.51 -11.44 1.54
CA VAL A 121 -12.42 -11.64 2.69
C VAL A 121 -13.80 -12.16 2.27
N LEU A 122 -14.30 -11.75 1.10
CA LEU A 122 -15.66 -12.06 0.60
C LEU A 122 -15.73 -13.26 -0.36
N GLY A 123 -14.61 -13.93 -0.67
CA GLY A 123 -14.63 -15.18 -1.45
C GLY A 123 -14.42 -15.01 -2.95
N TRP A 124 -13.62 -14.01 -3.36
CA TRP A 124 -13.21 -13.72 -4.74
C TRP A 124 -14.39 -13.51 -5.71
N PRO A 125 -15.01 -12.31 -5.71
CA PRO A 125 -16.02 -11.98 -6.71
C PRO A 125 -15.44 -12.00 -8.13
N ARG A 126 -16.30 -12.23 -9.14
CA ARG A 126 -15.92 -12.09 -10.55
C ARG A 126 -15.53 -10.63 -10.84
N GLY A 127 -14.26 -10.38 -11.14
CA GLY A 127 -13.73 -9.05 -11.45
C GLY A 127 -12.25 -9.09 -11.85
N PRO A 128 -11.65 -7.94 -12.26
CA PRO A 128 -10.28 -7.87 -12.75
C PRO A 128 -9.24 -7.91 -11.61
N LEU A 129 -9.32 -8.95 -10.77
CA LEU A 129 -8.45 -9.17 -9.61
C LEU A 129 -6.98 -9.26 -10.02
N ALA A 130 -6.69 -9.96 -11.12
CA ALA A 130 -5.35 -10.09 -11.66
C ALA A 130 -4.75 -8.74 -12.05
N VAL A 131 -5.54 -7.83 -12.63
CA VAL A 131 -5.07 -6.49 -13.01
C VAL A 131 -4.67 -5.69 -11.78
N SER A 132 -5.50 -5.70 -10.73
CA SER A 132 -5.19 -5.04 -9.47
C SER A 132 -3.97 -5.63 -8.78
N ALA A 133 -3.83 -6.96 -8.78
CA ALA A 133 -2.68 -7.65 -8.18
C ALA A 133 -1.38 -7.32 -8.92
N VAL A 134 -1.38 -7.37 -10.26
CA VAL A 134 -0.24 -6.99 -11.09
C VAL A 134 0.09 -5.51 -10.91
N TYR A 135 -0.91 -4.64 -10.89
CA TYR A 135 -0.71 -3.20 -10.66
C TYR A 135 0.00 -2.94 -9.34
N VAL A 136 -0.50 -3.52 -8.23
CA VAL A 136 0.09 -3.36 -6.90
C VAL A 136 1.51 -3.93 -6.85
N ALA A 137 1.76 -5.11 -7.43
CA ALA A 137 3.08 -5.71 -7.46
C ALA A 137 4.09 -4.87 -8.25
N VAL A 138 3.72 -4.44 -9.47
CA VAL A 138 4.56 -3.60 -10.32
C VAL A 138 4.85 -2.27 -9.64
N LEU A 139 3.84 -1.63 -9.04
CA LEU A 139 4.04 -0.35 -8.37
C LEU A 139 4.89 -0.49 -7.10
N ALA A 140 4.72 -1.56 -6.34
CA ALA A 140 5.56 -1.84 -5.16
C ALA A 140 7.04 -1.98 -5.56
N VAL A 141 7.34 -2.72 -6.63
CA VAL A 141 8.71 -2.88 -7.15
C VAL A 141 9.26 -1.55 -7.68
N ALA A 142 8.46 -0.83 -8.49
CA ALA A 142 8.86 0.45 -9.07
C ALA A 142 9.16 1.51 -8.00
N LEU A 143 8.30 1.64 -6.99
CA LEU A 143 8.50 2.59 -5.89
C LEU A 143 9.67 2.18 -5.00
N SER A 144 9.86 0.89 -4.74
CA SER A 144 11.02 0.41 -3.95
C SER A 144 12.33 0.70 -4.67
N ALA A 145 12.40 0.45 -5.98
CA ALA A 145 13.57 0.77 -6.79
C ALA A 145 13.81 2.30 -6.87
N LEU A 146 12.75 3.10 -6.96
CA LEU A 146 12.84 4.55 -6.95
C LEU A 146 13.34 5.08 -5.59
N ALA A 147 12.81 4.56 -4.48
CA ALA A 147 13.24 4.89 -3.12
C ALA A 147 14.73 4.61 -2.92
N LEU A 148 15.19 3.43 -3.34
CA LEU A 148 16.61 3.05 -3.29
C LEU A 148 17.49 4.04 -4.08
N ARG A 149 17.10 4.39 -5.30
CA ARG A 149 17.86 5.33 -6.15
C ARG A 149 17.90 6.75 -5.57
N LEU A 150 16.78 7.26 -5.07
CA LEU A 150 16.69 8.62 -4.54
C LEU A 150 17.43 8.77 -3.21
N MET A 151 17.27 7.82 -2.29
CA MET A 151 18.00 7.81 -1.02
C MET A 151 19.50 7.67 -1.22
N LYS A 152 19.94 6.81 -2.14
CA LYS A 152 21.36 6.67 -2.49
C LYS A 152 21.95 7.97 -3.04
N ARG A 153 21.22 8.67 -3.92
CA ARG A 153 21.65 9.99 -4.43
C ARG A 153 21.75 11.03 -3.32
N ARG A 154 20.81 11.04 -2.37
CA ARG A 154 20.79 12.01 -1.28
C ARG A 154 21.92 11.79 -0.25
N LEU A 155 22.30 10.54 0.01
CA LEU A 155 23.30 10.20 1.04
C LEU A 155 24.75 10.21 0.54
N ILE A 156 24.96 10.18 -0.77
CA ILE A 156 26.30 10.30 -1.39
C ILE A 156 26.67 11.78 -1.62
N GLN A 157 25.69 12.69 -1.56
CA GLN A 157 25.91 14.15 -1.55
C GLN A 157 26.07 14.66 -0.11
#